data_AF-A0A2N0MAK8-F1
#
_entry.id   AF-A0A2N0MAK8-F1
#
_cell.length_a   1.000
_cell.length_b   1.000
_cell.length_c   1.000
_cell.angle_alpha   90.00
_cell.angle_beta   90.00
_cell.angle_gamma   90.00
#
_symmetry.space_group_name_H-M   'P 1'
#
loop_
_entity.id
_entity.type
_entity.pdbx_description
1 polymer ?
#
loop_
_entity_poly.entity_id
_entity_poly.type
_entity_poly.pdbx_seq_one_letter_code
_entity_poly.pdbx_strand_id
1 'polypeptide(L)'
;MLGVFGRLFNRGEVDCDDVRRMSSDYIEEQLPPKKFASVRSHLAGCGPCRAFVETLATTIGLLARLPRVSPQSSFRDGLNERIRRQR
;
A
#
# COMPACT_ATOMS: atom_id res chain seq x y z
N MET A 1 29.67 4.30 0.76
CA MET A 1 29.54 5.47 -0.14
C MET A 1 28.89 5.00 -1.43
N LEU A 2 27.70 5.52 -1.77
CA LEU A 2 27.14 5.71 -3.12
C LEU A 2 25.63 6.03 -2.99
N GLY A 3 25.34 7.19 -2.38
CA GLY A 3 23.99 7.76 -2.24
C GLY A 3 23.71 8.84 -3.28
N VAL A 4 24.04 8.60 -4.56
CA VAL A 4 23.96 9.62 -5.63
C VAL A 4 23.50 9.02 -6.97
N PHE A 5 22.33 8.38 -7.02
CA PHE A 5 21.68 8.04 -8.30
C PHE A 5 20.22 8.54 -8.41
N GLY A 6 19.70 9.24 -7.40
CA GLY A 6 18.29 9.61 -7.32
C GLY A 6 17.89 11.00 -7.79
N ARG A 7 18.68 11.69 -8.64
CA ARG A 7 18.39 13.12 -8.91
C ARG A 7 18.54 13.66 -10.34
N LEU A 8 18.59 12.82 -11.38
CA LEU A 8 18.87 13.31 -12.74
C LEU A 8 17.85 13.05 -13.86
N PHE A 9 16.73 12.34 -13.65
CA PHE A 9 15.74 12.17 -14.72
C PHE A 9 14.30 12.47 -14.29
N ASN A 10 13.75 13.50 -14.96
CA ASN A 10 12.34 13.87 -15.16
C ASN A 10 11.56 14.61 -14.06
N ARG A 11 11.43 15.93 -14.25
CA ARG A 11 10.49 16.86 -13.58
C ARG A 11 9.00 16.61 -13.95
N GLY A 12 8.59 15.37 -14.21
CA GLY A 12 7.22 15.04 -14.61
C GLY A 12 6.83 13.55 -14.56
N GLU A 13 7.74 12.67 -14.16
CA GLU A 13 7.50 11.23 -14.02
C GLU A 13 7.57 10.81 -12.55
N VAL A 14 6.90 9.70 -12.21
CA VAL A 14 6.89 9.11 -10.87
C VAL A 14 8.32 8.76 -10.44
N ASP A 15 8.76 9.35 -9.34
CA ASP A 15 10.07 9.05 -8.73
C ASP A 15 9.98 7.93 -7.67
N CYS A 16 11.12 7.60 -7.05
CA CYS A 16 11.19 6.54 -6.04
C CYS A 16 10.33 6.82 -4.80
N ASP A 17 10.20 8.10 -4.40
CA ASP A 17 9.44 8.49 -3.22
C ASP A 17 7.94 8.42 -3.52
N ASP A 18 7.53 8.84 -4.72
CA ASP A 18 6.19 8.63 -5.23
C ASP A 18 5.81 7.14 -5.28
N VAL A 19 6.68 6.25 -5.79
CA VAL A 19 6.43 4.80 -5.78
C VAL A 19 6.22 4.29 -4.37
N ARG A 20 7.07 4.69 -3.41
CA ARG A 20 6.93 4.25 -2.01
C ARG A 20 5.60 4.70 -1.42
N ARG A 21 5.24 5.98 -1.62
CA ARG A 21 4.00 6.55 -1.12
C ARG A 21 2.76 5.92 -1.75
N MET A 22 2.80 5.59 -3.04
CA MET A 22 1.70 4.99 -3.79
C MET A 22 1.66 3.46 -3.72
N SER A 23 2.60 2.82 -3.03
CA SER A 23 2.80 1.37 -3.10
C SER A 23 1.59 0.55 -2.63
N SER A 24 0.92 0.95 -1.55
CA SER A 24 -0.30 0.29 -1.08
C SER A 24 -1.42 0.37 -2.12
N ASP A 25 -1.76 1.57 -2.60
CA ASP A 25 -2.78 1.79 -3.62
C ASP A 25 -2.43 1.08 -4.94
N TYR A 26 -1.14 0.97 -5.28
CA TYR A 26 -0.68 0.23 -6.46
C TYR A 26 -0.94 -1.28 -6.31
N ILE A 27 -0.62 -1.86 -5.15
CA ILE A 27 -0.86 -3.28 -4.85
C ILE A 27 -2.35 -3.61 -4.88
N GLU A 28 -3.18 -2.70 -4.39
CA GLU A 28 -4.64 -2.85 -4.35
C GLU A 28 -5.34 -2.39 -5.64
N GLU A 29 -4.58 -2.00 -6.67
CA GLU A 29 -5.09 -1.48 -7.96
C GLU A 29 -6.04 -0.27 -7.85
N GLN A 30 -5.87 0.55 -6.81
CA GLN A 30 -6.70 1.72 -6.51
C GLN A 30 -6.16 3.04 -7.09
N LEU A 31 -5.00 3.02 -7.76
CA LEU A 31 -4.46 4.21 -8.41
C LEU A 31 -5.24 4.59 -9.67
N PRO A 32 -5.38 5.89 -9.99
CA PRO A 32 -5.86 6.32 -11.30
C PRO A 32 -5.03 5.72 -12.43
N PRO A 33 -5.62 5.36 -13.59
CA PRO A 33 -4.92 4.61 -14.65
C PRO A 33 -3.59 5.21 -15.09
N LYS A 34 -3.52 6.54 -15.20
CA LYS A 34 -2.28 7.26 -15.54
C LYS A 34 -1.19 7.04 -14.50
N LYS A 35 -1.52 7.10 -13.20
CA LYS A 35 -0.57 6.89 -12.10
C LYS A 35 -0.16 5.42 -12.00
N PHE A 36 -1.10 4.50 -12.17
CA PHE A 36 -0.79 3.08 -12.23
C PHE A 36 0.24 2.76 -13.34
N ALA A 37 0.03 3.30 -14.55
CA ALA A 37 0.97 3.15 -15.66
C ALA A 37 2.34 3.76 -15.37
N SER A 38 2.40 4.94 -14.74
CA SER A 38 3.67 5.57 -14.35
C SER A 38 4.44 4.76 -13.29
N VAL A 39 3.76 4.25 -12.25
CA VAL A 39 4.39 3.39 -11.24
C VAL A 39 4.90 2.11 -11.91
N ARG A 40 4.09 1.45 -12.74
CA ARG A 40 4.49 0.24 -13.46
C ARG A 40 5.73 0.46 -14.33
N SER A 41 5.78 1.60 -15.04
CA SER A 41 6.95 2.00 -15.83
C SER A 41 8.20 2.15 -14.96
N HIS A 42 8.09 2.83 -13.82
CA HIS A 42 9.19 2.99 -12.86
C HIS A 42 9.68 1.63 -12.33
N LEU A 43 8.77 0.73 -11.95
CA LEU A 43 9.11 -0.60 -11.45
C LEU A 43 9.82 -1.48 -12.50
N ALA A 44 9.57 -1.24 -13.79
CA ALA A 44 10.27 -1.93 -14.87
C ALA A 44 11.76 -1.56 -14.93
N GLY A 45 12.11 -0.31 -14.59
CA GLY A 45 13.49 0.21 -14.64
C GLY A 45 14.23 0.29 -13.31
N CYS A 46 13.54 0.21 -12.17
CA CYS A 46 14.14 0.44 -10.85
C CYS A 46 14.05 -0.81 -9.94
N GLY A 47 15.17 -1.55 -9.86
CA GLY A 47 15.30 -2.74 -9.01
C GLY A 47 14.99 -2.51 -7.52
N PRO A 48 15.54 -1.46 -6.87
CA PRO A 48 15.24 -1.17 -5.46
C PRO A 48 13.75 -0.91 -5.20
N CYS A 49 13.06 -0.17 -6.07
CA CYS A 49 11.63 0.08 -5.93
C CYS A 49 10.79 -1.18 -6.15
N ARG A 50 11.21 -2.05 -7.09
CA ARG A 50 10.59 -3.36 -7.28
C ARG A 50 10.69 -4.23 -6.03
N ALA A 51 11.89 -4.39 -5.49
CA ALA A 51 12.11 -5.16 -4.26
C ALA A 51 11.28 -4.62 -3.09
N PHE A 52 11.15 -3.30 -2.98
CA PHE A 52 10.29 -2.67 -1.97
C PHE A 52 8.82 -3.04 -2.12
N VAL A 53 8.24 -2.87 -3.32
CA VAL A 53 6.83 -3.18 -3.58
C VAL A 53 6.55 -4.68 -3.40
N GLU A 54 7.45 -5.55 -3.88
CA GLU A 54 7.34 -7.01 -3.71
C GLU A 54 7.39 -7.41 -2.23
N THR A 55 8.27 -6.79 -1.44
CA THR A 55 8.35 -7.03 0.01
C THR A 55 7.05 -6.61 0.69
N LEU A 56 6.53 -5.43 0.38
CA LEU A 56 5.26 -4.95 0.94
C LEU A 56 4.10 -5.88 0.59
N ALA A 57 3.97 -6.28 -0.68
CA ALA A 57 2.94 -7.22 -1.13
C ALA A 57 3.05 -8.58 -0.41
N THR A 58 4.28 -9.06 -0.20
CA THR A 58 4.54 -10.29 0.55
C THR A 58 4.11 -10.17 2.00
N THR A 59 4.45 -9.06 2.68
CA THR A 59 4.03 -8.79 4.06
C THR A 59 2.51 -8.74 4.18
N ILE A 60 1.82 -8.05 3.28
CA ILE A 60 0.35 -8.01 3.22
C ILE A 60 -0.21 -9.43 3.07
N GLY A 61 0.33 -10.22 2.13
CA GLY A 61 -0.08 -11.60 1.90
C GLY A 61 0.14 -12.52 3.11
N LEU A 62 1.21 -12.32 3.88
CA LEU A 62 1.45 -13.07 5.12
C LEU A 62 0.43 -12.70 6.21
N LEU A 63 0.17 -11.41 6.41
CA LEU A 63 -0.81 -10.93 7.39
C LEU A 63 -2.24 -11.38 7.03
N ALA A 64 -2.59 -11.40 5.75
CA ALA A 64 -3.90 -11.83 5.27
C ALA A 64 -4.21 -13.32 5.55
N ARG A 65 -3.19 -14.14 5.82
CA ARG A 65 -3.34 -15.57 6.15
C ARG A 65 -3.55 -15.83 7.64
N LEU A 66 -3.39 -14.82 8.49
CA LEU A 66 -3.66 -14.98 9.91
C LEU A 66 -5.13 -15.35 10.15
N PRO A 67 -5.44 -16.19 11.16
CA PRO A 67 -6.81 -16.55 11.48
C PRO A 67 -7.67 -15.30 11.68
N ARG A 68 -8.83 -15.27 11.01
CA ARG A 68 -9.80 -14.19 11.25
C ARG A 68 -10.40 -14.39 12.64
N VAL A 69 -10.27 -13.37 13.48
CA VAL A 69 -10.93 -13.35 14.79
C VAL A 69 -12.37 -12.94 14.59
N SER A 70 -13.31 -13.87 14.86
CA SER A 70 -14.72 -13.51 14.94
C SER A 70 -15.00 -12.84 16.28
N PRO A 71 -15.76 -11.73 16.32
CA PRO A 71 -16.19 -11.16 17.59
C PRO A 71 -17.06 -12.17 18.36
N GLN A 72 -17.00 -12.09 19.70
CA GLN A 72 -17.90 -12.83 20.58
C GLN A 72 -19.38 -12.54 20.24
N SER A 73 -20.28 -13.49 20.47
CA SER A 73 -21.69 -13.39 20.09
C SER A 73 -22.38 -12.15 20.68
N SER A 74 -22.00 -11.73 21.89
CA SER A 74 -22.51 -10.55 22.60
C SER A 74 -22.01 -9.20 22.04
N PHE A 75 -21.04 -9.20 21.13
CA PHE A 75 -20.42 -7.97 20.63
C PHE A 75 -21.41 -7.05 19.93
N ARG A 76 -22.33 -7.61 19.13
CA ARG A 76 -23.34 -6.82 18.41
C ARG A 76 -24.28 -6.09 19.36
N ASP A 77 -24.76 -6.78 20.39
CA ASP A 77 -25.69 -6.19 21.35
C ASP A 77 -25.01 -5.09 22.17
N GLY A 78 -23.78 -5.34 22.63
CA GLY A 78 -22.99 -4.34 23.35
C GLY A 78 -22.66 -3.10 22.51
N LEU A 79 -22.37 -3.28 21.21
CA LEU A 79 -22.13 -2.18 20.28
C LEU A 79 -23.39 -1.33 20.10
N ASN A 80 -24.52 -1.95 19.82
CA ASN A 80 -25.79 -1.27 19.60
C ASN A 80 -26.23 -0.47 20.83
N GLU A 81 -26.07 -1.02 22.03
CA GLU A 81 -26.38 -0.34 23.28
C GLU A 81 -25.54 0.94 23.45
N ARG A 82 -24.23 0.88 23.15
CA ARG A 82 -23.36 2.06 23.23
C ARG A 82 -23.74 3.13 22.20
N ILE A 83 -24.07 2.74 20.97
CA ILE A 83 -24.51 3.69 19.93
C ILE A 83 -25.79 4.41 20.35
N ARG A 84 -26.76 3.69 20.94
CA ARG A 84 -28.01 4.29 21.44
C ARG A 84 -27.78 5.31 22.55
N ARG A 85 -26.84 5.06 23.45
CA ARG A 85 -26.51 5.97 24.57
C ARG A 85 -25.81 7.26 24.17
N GLN A 86 -25.23 7.31 22.96
CA GLN A 86 -24.54 8.50 22.43
C GLN A 86 -25.43 9.37 21.54
N ARG A 87 -26.66 8.94 21.28
CA ARG A 87 -27.72 9.78 20.69
C ARG A 87 -28.56 10.40 21.78
#